data_AF-A0AAN8KUK8-F1
#
_entry.id   AF-A0AAN8KUK8-F1
#
_cell.length_a   1.000
_cell.length_b   1.000
_cell.length_c   1.000
_cell.angle_alpha   90.00
_cell.angle_beta   90.00
_cell.angle_gamma   90.00
#
_symmetry.space_group_name_H-M   'P 1'
#
loop_
_entity.id
_entity.type
_entity.pdbx_description
1 polymer ?
#
loop_
_entity_poly.entity_id
_entity_poly.type
_entity_poly.pdbx_seq_one_letter_code
_entity_poly.pdbx_strand_id
1 'polypeptide(L)'
;MARRAFSELEEKFNKEMESFPDIKLKRMQQYAVAVTLDPDTAHPHLILSEDRKQVRSLETRHKLPNNPERFYTNHCVLGKEGFSSGRFYYEVLVGEGKSRWYLGVARESINRKMRIALCPENVY
;
A
#
# COMPACT_ATOMS: atom_id res chain seq x y z
N MET A 1 47.06 -8.67 22.06
CA MET A 1 45.74 -8.35 22.64
C MET A 1 44.90 -7.44 21.73
N ALA A 2 45.46 -6.37 21.16
CA ALA A 2 44.70 -5.42 20.32
C ALA A 2 43.97 -6.01 19.09
N ARG A 3 44.57 -6.97 18.37
CA ARG A 3 43.92 -7.62 17.20
C ARG A 3 42.62 -8.34 17.55
N ARG A 4 42.55 -8.98 18.72
CA ARG A 4 41.37 -9.75 19.14
C ARG A 4 40.21 -8.84 19.50
N ALA A 5 40.50 -7.77 20.25
CA ALA A 5 39.51 -6.74 20.60
C ALA A 5 38.96 -6.02 19.35
N PHE A 6 39.79 -5.81 18.32
CA PHE A 6 39.34 -5.23 17.05
C PHE A 6 38.39 -6.17 16.29
N SER A 7 38.72 -7.44 16.17
CA SER A 7 37.84 -8.44 15.51
C SER A 7 36.48 -8.59 16.22
N GLU A 8 36.45 -8.59 17.56
CA GLU A 8 35.20 -8.65 18.33
C GLU A 8 34.30 -7.43 18.11
N LEU A 9 34.90 -6.23 17.98
CA LEU A 9 34.16 -5.00 17.68
C LEU A 9 33.57 -5.02 16.27
N GLU A 10 34.34 -5.48 15.28
CA GLU A 10 33.92 -5.58 13.89
C GLU A 10 32.76 -6.57 13.72
N GLU A 11 32.82 -7.74 14.37
CA GLU A 11 31.70 -8.71 14.38
C GLU A 11 30.43 -8.11 15.00
N LYS A 12 30.56 -7.36 16.10
CA LYS A 12 29.42 -6.73 16.76
C LYS A 12 28.79 -5.65 15.89
N PHE A 13 29.60 -4.82 15.23
CA PHE A 13 29.15 -3.79 14.31
C PHE A 13 28.41 -4.39 13.10
N ASN A 14 28.97 -5.44 12.48
CA ASN A 14 28.34 -6.13 11.35
C ASN A 14 27.00 -6.75 11.75
N LYS A 15 26.92 -7.38 12.93
CA LYS A 15 25.66 -7.94 13.44
C LYS A 15 24.60 -6.87 13.71
N GLU A 16 24.99 -5.70 14.22
CA GLU A 16 24.08 -4.57 14.39
C GLU A 16 23.59 -4.04 13.02
N MET A 17 24.48 -3.91 12.03
CA MET A 17 24.12 -3.51 10.68
C MET A 17 23.13 -4.47 10.02
N GLU A 18 23.36 -5.79 10.12
CA GLU A 18 22.44 -6.81 9.60
C GLU A 18 21.07 -6.78 10.31
N SER A 19 21.02 -6.38 11.58
CA SER A 19 19.77 -6.24 12.33
C SER A 19 19.01 -4.93 12.07
N PHE A 20 19.67 -3.95 11.46
CA PHE A 20 19.12 -2.61 11.26
C PHE A 20 17.83 -2.59 10.40
N PRO A 21 17.69 -3.38 9.32
CA PRO A 21 16.45 -3.51 8.57
C PRO A 21 15.28 -3.98 9.45
N ASP A 22 15.48 -5.00 10.29
CA ASP A 22 14.44 -5.52 11.18
C ASP A 22 14.03 -4.52 12.25
N ILE A 23 15.01 -3.81 12.84
CA ILE A 23 14.73 -2.75 13.83
C ILE A 23 13.94 -1.62 13.16
N LYS A 24 14.31 -1.23 11.94
CA LYS A 24 13.61 -0.19 11.18
C LYS A 24 12.18 -0.61 10.84
N LEU A 25 11.98 -1.86 10.41
CA LEU A 25 10.66 -2.41 10.12
C LEU A 25 9.78 -2.44 11.38
N LYS A 26 10.30 -2.96 12.50
CA LYS A 26 9.58 -2.97 13.79
C LYS A 26 9.16 -1.56 14.23
N ARG A 27 10.01 -0.56 14.02
CA ARG A 27 9.68 0.85 14.31
C ARG A 27 8.57 1.39 13.39
N MET A 28 8.53 0.98 12.13
CA MET A 28 7.45 1.36 11.20
C MET A 28 6.13 0.69 11.58
N GLN A 29 6.16 -0.58 11.97
CA GLN A 29 5.00 -1.36 12.38
C GLN A 29 4.31 -0.82 13.64
N GLN A 30 4.96 0.04 14.44
CA GLN A 30 4.32 0.78 15.53
C GLN A 30 3.20 1.72 15.05
N TYR A 31 3.20 2.08 13.76
CA TYR A 31 2.19 2.93 13.12
C TYR A 31 1.21 2.10 12.26
N ALA A 32 1.17 0.78 12.44
CA ALA A 32 0.33 -0.11 11.64
C ALA A 32 -1.15 0.25 11.80
N VAL A 33 -1.85 0.33 10.67
CA VAL A 33 -3.30 0.53 10.61
C VAL A 33 -3.96 -0.59 9.83
N ALA A 34 -5.17 -0.96 10.25
CA ALA A 34 -6.02 -1.85 9.48
C ALA A 34 -6.63 -1.05 8.32
N VAL A 35 -6.33 -1.46 7.08
CA VAL A 35 -6.94 -0.87 5.88
C VAL A 35 -8.04 -1.80 5.39
N THR A 36 -9.24 -1.25 5.20
CA THR A 36 -10.34 -1.94 4.52
C THR A 36 -10.67 -1.21 3.22
N LEU A 37 -11.02 -1.94 2.17
CA LEU A 37 -11.28 -1.38 0.84
C LEU A 37 -12.73 -0.90 0.70
N ASP A 38 -12.92 0.29 0.13
CA ASP A 38 -14.25 0.88 -0.07
C ASP A 38 -14.91 0.40 -1.39
N PRO A 39 -16.01 -0.39 -1.33
CA PRO A 39 -16.70 -0.88 -2.52
C PRO A 39 -17.27 0.24 -3.41
N ASP A 40 -17.58 1.39 -2.84
CA ASP A 40 -18.16 2.51 -3.58
C ASP A 40 -17.13 3.20 -4.47
N THR A 41 -15.85 3.03 -4.15
CA THR A 41 -14.73 3.56 -4.95
C THR A 41 -14.23 2.57 -5.99
N ALA A 42 -14.43 1.27 -5.78
CA ALA A 42 -13.84 0.21 -6.58
C ALA A 42 -14.25 0.28 -8.06
N HIS A 43 -13.26 0.23 -8.93
CA HIS A 43 -13.48 0.13 -10.36
C HIS A 43 -14.35 -1.10 -10.72
N PRO A 44 -15.29 -1.02 -11.69
CA PRO A 44 -16.17 -2.13 -12.04
C PRO A 44 -15.50 -3.44 -12.50
N HIS A 45 -14.20 -3.43 -12.83
CA HIS A 45 -13.40 -4.64 -13.11
C HIS A 45 -12.71 -5.21 -11.87
N LEU A 46 -12.91 -4.63 -10.70
CA LEU A 46 -12.35 -5.10 -9.44
C LEU A 46 -13.45 -5.76 -8.62
N ILE A 47 -13.09 -6.85 -7.96
CA ILE A 47 -13.94 -7.50 -6.96
C ILE A 47 -13.17 -7.61 -5.66
N LEU A 48 -13.87 -7.29 -4.59
CA LEU A 48 -13.35 -7.27 -3.23
C LEU A 48 -13.77 -8.55 -2.50
N SER A 49 -12.92 -9.04 -1.60
CA SER A 49 -13.33 -10.05 -0.62
C SER A 49 -14.41 -9.50 0.31
N GLU A 50 -15.11 -10.41 1.00
CA GLU A 50 -16.14 -10.06 1.98
C GLU A 50 -15.58 -9.22 3.14
N ASP A 51 -14.38 -9.58 3.63
CA ASP A 51 -13.66 -8.85 4.68
C ASP A 51 -13.05 -7.52 4.22
N ARG A 52 -13.19 -7.18 2.93
CA ARG A 52 -12.65 -5.97 2.31
C ARG A 52 -11.12 -5.82 2.38
N LYS A 53 -10.37 -6.91 2.59
CA LYS A 53 -8.90 -6.87 2.64
C LYS A 53 -8.21 -7.30 1.36
N GLN A 54 -8.95 -7.91 0.43
CA GLN A 54 -8.40 -8.42 -0.82
C GLN A 54 -9.10 -7.80 -2.01
N VAL A 55 -8.34 -7.62 -3.09
CA VAL A 55 -8.85 -7.16 -4.38
C VAL A 55 -8.25 -7.99 -5.50
N ARG A 56 -9.11 -8.43 -6.42
CA ARG A 56 -8.70 -9.12 -7.64
C ARG A 56 -9.31 -8.45 -8.87
N SER A 57 -8.59 -8.51 -9.98
CA SER A 57 -9.09 -8.04 -11.27
C SER A 57 -9.95 -9.12 -11.90
N LEU A 58 -10.97 -8.69 -12.63
CA LEU A 58 -11.82 -9.51 -13.46
C LEU A 58 -11.63 -9.14 -14.93
N GLU A 59 -11.76 -10.14 -15.79
CA GLU A 59 -11.83 -9.93 -17.23
C GLU A 59 -13.12 -9.20 -17.61
N THR A 60 -14.24 -9.60 -17.00
CA THR A 60 -15.55 -9.01 -17.28
C THR A 60 -15.92 -7.95 -16.26
N ARG A 61 -16.51 -6.87 -16.75
CA ARG A 61 -17.00 -5.76 -15.95
C ARG A 61 -18.27 -6.13 -15.17
N HIS A 62 -18.33 -5.83 -13.88
CA HIS A 62 -19.57 -5.89 -13.12
C HIS A 62 -20.51 -4.72 -13.47
N LYS A 63 -21.82 -5.01 -13.48
CA LYS A 63 -22.87 -3.98 -13.57
C LYS A 63 -23.04 -3.31 -12.20
N LEU A 64 -22.24 -2.30 -11.94
CA LEU A 64 -22.32 -1.46 -10.74
C LEU A 64 -22.82 -0.06 -11.10
N PRO A 65 -23.54 0.62 -10.18
CA PRO A 65 -23.96 2.00 -10.39
C PRO A 65 -22.75 2.92 -10.57
N ASN A 66 -22.87 3.92 -11.44
CA ASN A 66 -21.84 4.92 -11.65
C ASN A 66 -22.00 6.08 -10.66
N ASN A 67 -21.83 5.80 -9.36
CA ASN A 67 -21.83 6.81 -8.31
C ASN A 67 -20.57 7.71 -8.40
N PRO A 68 -20.61 8.96 -7.91
CA PRO A 68 -19.50 9.92 -8.01
C PRO A 68 -18.17 9.37 -7.47
N GLU A 69 -18.23 8.56 -6.42
CA GLU A 69 -17.08 8.04 -5.68
C GLU A 69 -16.33 6.96 -6.46
N ARG A 70 -16.97 6.33 -7.46
CA ARG A 70 -16.43 5.19 -8.18
C ARG A 70 -15.39 5.57 -9.21
N PHE A 71 -14.24 4.90 -9.18
CA PHE A 71 -13.31 4.95 -10.30
C PHE A 71 -13.92 4.32 -11.55
N TYR A 72 -13.94 5.07 -12.65
CA TYR A 72 -14.49 4.58 -13.92
C TYR A 72 -13.42 4.30 -14.98
N THR A 73 -12.32 5.04 -14.94
CA THR A 73 -11.25 4.92 -15.95
C THR A 73 -10.05 4.13 -15.45
N ASN A 74 -9.69 4.31 -14.19
CA ASN A 74 -8.48 3.71 -13.61
C ASN A 74 -8.89 2.48 -12.78
N HIS A 75 -8.12 1.39 -12.89
CA HIS A 75 -8.34 0.14 -12.14
C HIS A 75 -7.89 0.31 -10.68
N CYS A 76 -8.59 1.18 -9.95
CA CYS A 76 -8.26 1.61 -8.60
C CYS A 76 -9.42 1.33 -7.64
N VAL A 77 -9.07 1.23 -6.37
CA VAL A 77 -9.97 1.19 -5.21
C VAL A 77 -9.25 1.92 -4.07
N LEU A 78 -9.97 2.67 -3.24
CA LEU A 78 -9.41 3.34 -2.06
C LEU A 78 -9.66 2.53 -0.79
N GLY A 79 -8.86 2.83 0.24
CA GLY A 79 -9.22 2.49 1.61
C GLY A 79 -10.51 3.23 2.03
N LYS A 80 -11.25 2.66 2.96
CA LYS A 80 -12.49 3.24 3.48
C LYS A 80 -12.21 4.44 4.37
N GLU A 81 -11.19 4.33 5.20
CA GLU A 81 -10.74 5.40 6.07
C GLU A 81 -9.67 6.26 5.38
N GLY A 82 -9.88 7.58 5.43
CA GLY A 82 -8.87 8.57 5.07
C GLY A 82 -8.02 9.00 6.26
N PHE A 83 -6.91 9.70 5.98
CA PHE A 83 -6.01 10.24 7.00
C PHE A 83 -5.79 11.74 6.79
N SER A 84 -5.88 12.53 7.86
CA SER A 84 -5.66 13.98 7.82
C SER A 84 -4.33 14.42 8.46
N SER A 85 -3.76 13.62 9.37
CA SER A 85 -2.52 13.94 10.08
C SER A 85 -1.95 12.70 10.76
N GLY A 86 -0.63 12.59 10.89
CA GLY A 86 0.03 11.52 11.64
C GLY A 86 0.98 10.68 10.81
N ARG A 87 1.39 9.53 11.35
CA ARG A 87 2.18 8.51 10.66
C ARG A 87 1.37 7.23 10.59
N PHE A 88 1.39 6.59 9.44
CA PHE A 88 0.61 5.40 9.15
C PHE A 88 1.46 4.41 8.40
N TYR A 89 1.23 3.13 8.66
CA TYR A 89 1.92 2.03 8.03
C TYR A 89 0.91 0.95 7.67
N TYR A 90 1.05 0.38 6.48
CA TYR A 90 0.25 -0.75 6.05
C TYR A 90 1.10 -1.65 5.15
N GLU A 91 0.79 -2.94 5.20
CA GLU A 91 1.46 -3.97 4.40
C GLU A 91 0.45 -4.54 3.41
N VAL A 92 0.92 -4.85 2.20
CA VAL A 92 0.10 -5.51 1.18
C VAL A 92 0.83 -6.74 0.69
N LEU A 93 0.20 -7.89 0.88
CA LEU A 93 0.65 -9.12 0.27
C LEU A 93 0.30 -9.10 -1.22
N VAL A 94 1.32 -9.10 -2.08
CA VAL A 94 1.17 -9.22 -3.52
C VAL A 94 1.29 -10.71 -3.87
N GLY A 95 0.21 -11.29 -4.41
CA GLY A 95 0.19 -12.70 -4.81
C GLY A 95 1.27 -13.03 -5.85
N GLU A 96 1.77 -14.27 -5.80
CA GLU A 96 2.77 -14.78 -6.73
C GLU A 96 2.32 -14.66 -8.20
N GLY A 97 3.25 -14.36 -9.10
CA GLY A 97 2.97 -14.20 -10.53
C GLY A 97 2.22 -12.93 -10.92
N LYS A 98 1.90 -12.03 -9.97
CA LYS A 98 1.24 -10.76 -10.27
C LYS A 98 2.23 -9.76 -10.89
N SER A 99 2.17 -9.63 -12.22
CA SER A 99 3.11 -8.81 -13.00
C SER A 99 2.84 -7.30 -12.97
N ARG A 100 1.62 -6.87 -12.59
CA ARG A 100 1.24 -5.45 -12.54
C ARG A 100 0.37 -5.14 -11.33
N TRP A 101 0.80 -4.13 -10.57
CA TRP A 101 0.09 -3.56 -9.44
C TRP A 101 0.67 -2.18 -9.12
N TYR A 102 -0.14 -1.32 -8.50
CA TYR A 102 0.27 -0.02 -8.00
C TYR A 102 -0.24 0.10 -6.57
N LEU A 103 0.56 0.69 -5.70
CA LEU A 103 0.23 0.92 -4.30
C LEU A 103 0.66 2.33 -3.89
N GLY A 104 -0.13 2.97 -3.03
CA GLY A 104 0.20 4.31 -2.56
C GLY A 104 -0.94 4.95 -1.81
N VAL A 105 -0.87 6.27 -1.74
CA VAL A 105 -1.89 7.14 -1.14
C VAL A 105 -2.38 8.11 -2.20
N ALA A 106 -3.60 8.61 -2.03
CA ALA A 106 -4.21 9.59 -2.91
C ALA A 106 -5.00 10.60 -2.09
N ARG A 107 -5.11 11.85 -2.56
CA ARG A 107 -6.08 12.79 -2.01
C ARG A 107 -7.50 12.25 -2.16
N GLU A 108 -8.35 12.52 -1.19
CA GLU A 108 -9.79 12.19 -1.28
C GLU A 108 -10.43 12.83 -2.54
N SER A 109 -9.97 14.02 -2.90
CA SER A 109 -10.43 14.79 -4.05
C SER A 109 -9.88 14.34 -5.41
N ILE A 110 -9.16 13.21 -5.47
CA ILE A 110 -8.58 12.71 -6.74
C ILE A 110 -9.67 12.51 -7.80
N ASN A 111 -9.35 12.83 -9.06
CA ASN A 111 -10.32 12.68 -10.14
C ASN A 111 -10.61 11.21 -10.43
N ARG A 112 -11.85 10.77 -10.20
CA ARG A 112 -12.23 9.35 -10.32
C ARG A 112 -12.79 8.98 -11.70
N LYS A 113 -13.06 9.96 -12.56
CA LYS A 113 -13.79 9.78 -13.83
C LYS A 113 -12.93 9.95 -15.07
N MET A 114 -11.75 10.55 -14.93
CA MET A 114 -10.78 10.71 -16.02
C MET A 114 -9.54 9.85 -15.78
N ARG A 115 -8.75 9.66 -16.84
CA ARG A 115 -7.47 8.96 -16.73
C ARG A 115 -6.55 9.77 -15.81
N ILE A 116 -6.05 9.14 -14.77
CA ILE A 116 -5.08 9.74 -13.86
C ILE A 116 -3.69 9.46 -14.44
N ALA A 117 -2.89 10.51 -14.66
CA ALA A 117 -1.45 10.34 -14.76
C ALA A 117 -0.91 10.12 -13.34
N LEU A 118 -0.26 8.99 -13.10
CA LEU A 118 0.38 8.69 -11.82
C LEU A 118 1.64 9.57 -11.67
N CYS A 119 1.44 10.85 -11.42
CA CYS A 119 2.51 11.80 -11.12
C CYS A 119 2.16 12.59 -9.86
N PRO A 120 3.17 13.09 -9.12
CA PRO A 120 2.91 13.69 -7.84
C PRO A 120 1.93 14.86 -7.89
N GLU A 121 1.95 15.67 -8.95
CA GLU A 121 1.08 16.85 -9.09
C GLU A 121 -0.42 16.49 -9.24
N ASN A 122 -0.73 15.28 -9.70
CA ASN A 122 -2.10 14.81 -9.94
C ASN A 122 -2.63 13.86 -8.85
N VAL A 123 -1.75 13.41 -7.94
CA VAL A 123 -2.05 12.37 -6.93
C VAL A 123 -1.78 12.87 -5.49
N TYR A 124 -0.95 13.91 -5.30
CA TYR A 124 -0.62 14.54 -4.00
C TYR A 124 -1.18 15.92 -3.78
#